data_AF-A0A958JSF9-F1
#
_entry.id   AF-A0A958JSF9-F1
#
_cell.length_a   1.000
_cell.length_b   1.000
_cell.length_c   1.000
_cell.angle_alpha   90.00
_cell.angle_beta   90.00
_cell.angle_gamma   90.00
#
_symmetry.space_group_name_H-M   'P 1'
#
loop_
_entity.id
_entity.type
_entity.pdbx_description
1 polymer ?
#
loop_
_entity_poly.entity_id
_entity_poly.type
_entity_poly.pdbx_seq_one_letter_code
_entity_poly.pdbx_strand_id
1 'polypeptide(L)'
;MKRYPENLFSIWETDIGEMSRPSGEGLNGDLFPSFAKRIRHDLDWIDRTVKTINHIDTSNYDSLYRKSSVLSGLSGILKLDNLHHLLLLLEAVCDFARQLRSYDSHSLNYLVTLLKRSILEAIESLESQSFCVIRTAEVIEECRNCLERPMKSFIAERERKREADLESFVHSTTEISDPLPTPSKPLAAPEAPPTRPIMLEGVDDGPEPVNIPIGKIGILSDFCEESRENLTLIGQRLVEMETVSDPTTVVNDIFRGVHTLKAGARMMQVGKLEKLAHELETVLDDIRRNKKPVSSELVDLLFAASDALERMVGEVAAKGPIRTKITPILLSLQKLTLGAPQSEEEPEISDKVTLTVAPTVTE
;
A
#
# COMPACT_ATOMS: atom_id res chain seq x y z
N MET A 1 -11.44 -10.82 7.58
CA MET A 1 -10.78 -10.52 8.87
C MET A 1 -9.32 -10.82 8.69
N LYS A 2 -8.45 -9.85 9.02
CA LYS A 2 -6.99 -10.06 8.99
C LYS A 2 -6.64 -11.25 9.89
N ARG A 3 -5.63 -12.06 9.53
CA ARG A 3 -5.11 -13.08 10.46
C ARG A 3 -4.28 -12.36 11.53
N TYR A 4 -4.94 -11.95 12.60
CA TYR A 4 -4.28 -11.54 13.84
C TYR A 4 -3.47 -12.72 14.39
N PRO A 5 -2.40 -12.46 15.16
CA PRO A 5 -1.66 -13.55 15.77
C PRO A 5 -2.57 -14.34 16.72
N GLU A 6 -2.38 -15.66 16.80
CA GLU A 6 -3.26 -16.55 17.60
C GLU A 6 -3.30 -16.17 19.08
N ASN A 7 -2.23 -15.51 19.55
CA ASN A 7 -2.08 -15.04 20.91
C ASN A 7 -2.51 -13.57 21.11
N LEU A 8 -3.33 -12.98 20.21
CA LEU A 8 -3.83 -11.60 20.33
C LEU A 8 -4.52 -11.31 21.67
N PHE A 9 -5.22 -12.27 22.25
CA PHE A 9 -5.89 -12.09 23.54
C PHE A 9 -5.05 -12.60 24.73
N SER A 10 -3.88 -13.18 24.46
CA SER A 10 -3.00 -13.72 25.50
C SER A 10 -2.10 -12.62 26.03
N ILE A 11 -1.88 -12.60 27.34
CA ILE A 11 -0.92 -11.69 27.96
C ILE A 11 0.49 -12.10 27.50
N TRP A 12 1.25 -11.17 26.92
CA TRP A 12 2.64 -11.37 26.52
C TRP A 12 3.57 -11.11 27.71
N GLU A 13 4.79 -11.64 27.68
CA GLU A 13 5.79 -11.39 28.73
C GLU A 13 6.05 -9.89 28.93
N THR A 14 6.02 -9.13 27.83
CA THR A 14 6.22 -7.68 27.84
C THR A 14 5.09 -6.94 28.56
N ASP A 15 3.87 -7.49 28.57
CA ASP A 15 2.67 -6.86 29.16
C ASP A 15 2.63 -6.92 30.69
N ILE A 16 3.46 -7.77 31.31
CA ILE A 16 3.52 -8.00 32.76
C ILE A 16 4.66 -7.17 33.41
N GLY A 17 5.48 -6.50 32.59
CA GLY A 17 6.69 -5.79 33.02
C GLY A 17 6.65 -4.27 32.87
N GLU A 18 7.74 -3.64 33.31
CA GLU A 18 7.94 -2.19 33.20
C GLU A 18 8.10 -1.77 31.74
N MET A 19 7.37 -0.72 31.34
CA MET A 19 7.43 -0.22 29.98
C MET A 19 8.68 0.64 29.79
N SER A 20 9.70 0.05 29.19
CA SER A 20 10.98 0.71 28.95
C SER A 20 11.11 1.12 27.49
N ARG A 21 11.68 2.31 27.22
CA ARG A 21 12.08 2.63 25.85
C ARG A 21 13.19 1.66 25.41
N PRO A 22 13.10 1.07 24.20
CA PRO A 22 14.20 0.29 23.65
C PRO A 22 15.50 1.10 23.67
N SER A 23 16.52 0.56 24.32
CA SER A 23 17.85 1.17 24.41
C SER A 23 18.60 0.93 23.09
N GLY A 24 18.26 1.68 22.05
CA GLY A 24 18.88 1.54 20.72
C GLY A 24 18.90 2.86 19.94
N GLU A 25 19.92 3.03 19.10
CA GLU A 25 20.19 4.25 18.31
C GLU A 25 18.99 4.73 17.46
N GLY A 26 18.04 3.84 17.13
CA GLY A 26 16.85 4.13 16.30
C GLY A 26 15.72 4.93 16.98
N LEU A 27 15.77 5.13 18.30
CA LEU A 27 14.84 6.01 19.03
C LEU A 27 15.46 7.36 19.41
N ASN A 28 16.75 7.57 19.12
CA ASN A 28 17.42 8.84 19.36
C ASN A 28 17.12 9.81 18.21
N GLY A 29 16.18 10.74 18.46
CA GLY A 29 15.79 11.80 17.52
C GLY A 29 14.30 12.19 17.62
N ASP A 30 13.83 13.01 16.69
CA ASP A 30 12.43 13.52 16.60
C ASP A 30 11.36 12.45 16.26
N LEU A 31 11.76 11.19 16.03
CA LEU A 31 10.89 10.13 15.54
C LEU A 31 9.82 9.70 16.55
N PHE A 32 10.21 9.40 17.80
CA PHE A 32 9.26 9.04 18.85
C PHE A 32 8.30 10.19 19.20
N PRO A 33 8.77 11.45 19.40
CA PRO A 33 7.87 12.60 19.59
C PRO A 33 6.87 12.78 18.44
N SER A 34 7.31 12.62 17.19
CA SER A 34 6.44 12.70 16.02
C SER A 34 5.40 11.57 16.00
N PHE A 35 5.81 10.36 16.35
CA PHE A 35 4.92 9.21 16.48
C PHE A 35 3.90 9.38 17.61
N ALA A 36 4.33 9.84 18.79
CA ALA A 36 3.46 10.13 19.93
C ALA A 36 2.43 11.22 19.59
N LYS A 37 2.85 12.29 18.89
CA LYS A 37 1.95 13.33 18.37
C LYS A 37 0.91 12.76 17.41
N ARG A 38 1.32 11.85 16.51
CA ARG A 38 0.41 11.18 15.57
C ARG A 38 -0.60 10.28 16.29
N ILE A 39 -0.16 9.48 17.26
CA ILE A 39 -1.05 8.63 18.08
C ILE A 39 -2.14 9.49 18.73
N ARG A 40 -1.77 10.58 19.41
CA ARG A 40 -2.74 11.47 20.07
C ARG A 40 -3.78 11.99 19.09
N HIS A 41 -3.33 12.52 17.97
CA HIS A 41 -4.21 13.06 16.93
C HIS A 41 -5.15 12.00 16.35
N ASP A 42 -4.63 10.83 15.97
CA ASP A 42 -5.42 9.79 15.34
C ASP A 42 -6.37 9.10 16.34
N LEU A 43 -5.97 8.88 17.59
CA LEU A 43 -6.86 8.35 18.63
C LEU A 43 -8.00 9.31 18.98
N ASP A 44 -7.72 10.61 19.02
CA ASP A 44 -8.76 11.62 19.20
C ASP A 44 -9.75 11.64 18.05
N TRP A 45 -9.27 11.51 16.82
CA TRP A 45 -10.13 11.40 15.65
C TRP A 45 -10.95 10.10 15.69
N ILE A 46 -10.33 8.96 16.02
CA ILE A 46 -11.01 7.65 16.10
C ILE A 46 -12.13 7.71 17.13
N ASP A 47 -11.85 8.14 18.36
CA ASP A 47 -12.83 8.18 19.45
C ASP A 47 -13.98 9.15 19.16
N ARG A 48 -13.70 10.33 18.59
CA ARG A 48 -14.76 11.24 18.14
C ARG A 48 -15.62 10.62 17.04
N THR A 49 -14.98 10.06 16.03
CA THR A 49 -15.68 9.48 14.87
C THR A 49 -16.55 8.31 15.30
N VAL A 50 -16.06 7.42 16.18
CA VAL A 50 -16.84 6.29 16.72
C VAL A 50 -18.06 6.77 17.51
N LYS A 51 -17.93 7.86 18.29
CA LYS A 51 -19.04 8.43 19.06
C LYS A 51 -20.10 9.13 18.20
N THR A 52 -19.72 9.62 17.03
CA THR A 52 -20.62 10.35 16.11
C THR A 52 -20.91 9.57 14.83
N ILE A 53 -20.57 8.28 14.79
CA ILE A 53 -20.60 7.53 13.54
C ILE A 53 -22.04 7.39 13.05
N ASN A 54 -22.26 7.72 11.78
CA ASN A 54 -23.50 7.36 11.09
C ASN A 54 -23.31 5.99 10.45
N HIS A 55 -24.05 4.99 10.94
CA HIS A 55 -23.96 3.58 10.51
C HIS A 55 -24.30 3.35 9.03
N ILE A 56 -24.83 4.36 8.32
CA ILE A 56 -25.16 4.31 6.89
C ILE A 56 -23.91 4.49 6.02
N ASP A 57 -22.92 5.25 6.47
CA ASP A 57 -21.73 5.58 5.69
C ASP A 57 -20.58 4.58 5.95
N THR A 58 -20.36 3.69 4.98
CA THR A 58 -19.33 2.66 5.05
C THR A 58 -17.91 3.22 5.06
N SER A 59 -17.69 4.41 4.50
CA SER A 59 -16.35 5.01 4.36
C SER A 59 -15.69 5.34 5.71
N ASN A 60 -16.51 5.60 6.74
CA ASN A 60 -16.03 5.88 8.09
C ASN A 60 -15.39 4.65 8.74
N TYR A 61 -15.98 3.45 8.54
CA TYR A 61 -15.44 2.20 9.07
C TYR A 61 -14.10 1.84 8.45
N ASP A 62 -13.98 2.01 7.14
CA ASP A 62 -12.73 1.73 6.43
C ASP A 62 -11.64 2.74 6.84
N SER A 63 -12.01 4.01 7.05
CA SER A 63 -11.08 5.04 7.55
C SER A 63 -10.63 4.81 9.00
N LEU A 64 -11.54 4.34 9.87
CA LEU A 64 -11.23 3.95 11.25
C LEU A 64 -10.25 2.78 11.29
N TYR A 65 -10.51 1.74 10.52
CA TYR A 65 -9.61 0.58 10.39
C TYR A 65 -8.25 0.96 9.78
N ARG A 66 -8.22 1.78 8.73
CA ARG A 66 -6.96 2.23 8.12
C ARG A 66 -6.09 2.97 9.14
N LYS A 67 -6.66 3.91 9.91
CA LYS A 67 -5.90 4.65 10.92
C LYS A 67 -5.36 3.75 12.01
N SER A 68 -6.18 2.86 12.58
CA SER A 68 -5.70 1.93 13.61
C SER A 68 -4.62 0.98 13.08
N SER A 69 -4.76 0.48 11.84
CA SER A 69 -3.75 -0.38 11.21
C SER A 69 -2.41 0.33 10.94
N VAL A 70 -2.39 1.64 10.66
CA VAL A 70 -1.12 2.36 10.51
C VAL A 70 -0.45 2.55 11.87
N LEU A 71 -1.23 2.81 12.93
CA LEU A 71 -0.67 2.96 14.29
C LEU A 71 -0.05 1.64 14.80
N SER A 72 -0.75 0.52 14.62
CA SER A 72 -0.22 -0.81 14.98
C SER A 72 1.03 -1.16 14.16
N GLY A 73 1.04 -0.89 12.85
CA GLY A 73 2.22 -1.13 12.01
C GLY A 73 3.44 -0.33 12.44
N LEU A 74 3.28 0.97 12.73
CA LEU A 74 4.38 1.83 13.18
C LEU A 74 4.90 1.45 14.56
N SER A 75 4.03 1.08 15.50
CA SER A 75 4.47 0.64 16.84
C SER A 75 5.29 -0.64 16.79
N GLY A 76 4.97 -1.57 15.90
CA GLY A 76 5.76 -2.79 15.67
C GLY A 76 7.14 -2.48 15.08
N ILE A 77 7.22 -1.54 14.12
CA ILE A 77 8.50 -1.08 13.54
C ILE A 77 9.38 -0.43 14.60
N LEU A 78 8.80 0.36 15.49
CA LEU A 78 9.50 1.04 16.59
C LEU A 78 9.85 0.11 17.77
N LYS A 79 9.45 -1.18 17.70
CA LYS A 79 9.65 -2.18 18.75
C LYS A 79 9.14 -1.72 20.11
N LEU A 80 7.97 -1.10 20.12
CA LEU A 80 7.29 -0.67 21.35
C LEU A 80 6.27 -1.75 21.73
N ASP A 81 6.73 -2.89 22.23
CA ASP A 81 5.93 -4.13 22.29
C ASP A 81 4.59 -3.98 23.04
N ASN A 82 4.59 -3.38 24.24
CA ASN A 82 3.36 -3.15 25.02
C ASN A 82 2.38 -2.23 24.31
N LEU A 83 2.90 -1.15 23.72
CA LEU A 83 2.11 -0.20 22.94
C LEU A 83 1.58 -0.85 21.67
N HIS A 84 2.39 -1.70 21.05
CA HIS A 84 2.05 -2.44 19.84
C HIS A 84 0.89 -3.41 20.11
N HIS A 85 0.92 -4.12 21.23
CA HIS A 85 -0.16 -5.02 21.61
C HIS A 85 -1.49 -4.28 21.80
N LEU A 86 -1.49 -3.16 22.54
CA LEU A 86 -2.68 -2.30 22.69
C LEU A 86 -3.20 -1.77 21.34
N LEU A 87 -2.30 -1.41 20.42
CA LEU A 87 -2.67 -0.93 19.09
C LEU A 87 -3.18 -2.03 18.17
N LEU A 88 -2.70 -3.27 18.31
CA LEU A 88 -3.25 -4.44 17.63
C LEU A 88 -4.68 -4.74 18.10
N LEU A 89 -4.94 -4.62 19.41
CA LEU A 89 -6.29 -4.76 19.96
C LEU A 89 -7.23 -3.68 19.41
N LEU A 90 -6.77 -2.43 19.32
CA LEU A 90 -7.54 -1.35 18.70
C LEU A 90 -7.82 -1.61 17.22
N GLU A 91 -6.82 -2.11 16.48
CA GLU A 91 -7.01 -2.53 15.09
C GLU A 91 -8.05 -3.65 14.98
N ALA A 92 -8.01 -4.65 15.86
CA ALA A 92 -8.98 -5.75 15.89
C ALA A 92 -10.40 -5.27 16.19
N VAL A 93 -10.58 -4.34 17.13
CA VAL A 93 -11.86 -3.69 17.42
C VAL A 93 -12.39 -2.98 16.17
N CYS A 94 -11.56 -2.19 15.50
CA CYS A 94 -11.95 -1.46 14.29
C CYS A 94 -12.25 -2.39 13.11
N ASP A 95 -11.47 -3.45 12.87
CA ASP A 95 -11.77 -4.42 11.80
C ASP A 95 -13.07 -5.16 12.12
N PHE A 96 -13.28 -5.58 13.37
CA PHE A 96 -14.50 -6.29 13.74
C PHE A 96 -15.74 -5.39 13.62
N ALA A 97 -15.67 -4.15 14.08
CA ALA A 97 -16.72 -3.14 13.90
C ALA A 97 -17.02 -2.89 12.41
N ARG A 98 -15.98 -2.86 11.57
CA ARG A 98 -16.11 -2.71 10.11
C ARG A 98 -16.79 -3.90 9.46
N GLN A 99 -16.49 -5.13 9.90
CA GLN A 99 -17.18 -6.35 9.43
C GLN A 99 -18.65 -6.38 9.87
N LEU A 100 -18.94 -5.90 11.09
CA LEU A 100 -20.30 -5.80 11.63
C LEU A 100 -21.08 -4.57 11.13
N ARG A 101 -20.38 -3.59 10.54
CA ARG A 101 -20.90 -2.23 10.24
C ARG A 101 -21.59 -1.58 11.45
N SER A 102 -21.05 -1.80 12.66
CA SER A 102 -21.60 -1.27 13.90
C SER A 102 -20.53 -1.15 14.99
N TYR A 103 -20.65 -0.09 15.81
CA TYR A 103 -19.89 0.08 17.05
C TYR A 103 -20.73 -0.11 18.32
N ASP A 104 -22.06 -0.26 18.18
CA ASP A 104 -22.99 -0.41 19.30
C ASP A 104 -23.04 -1.85 19.84
N SER A 105 -22.57 -2.79 19.02
CA SER A 105 -22.55 -4.21 19.36
C SER A 105 -21.27 -4.55 20.14
N HIS A 106 -21.35 -5.60 20.98
CA HIS A 106 -20.18 -6.22 21.63
C HIS A 106 -19.26 -5.26 22.38
N SER A 107 -19.81 -4.17 22.93
CA SER A 107 -19.07 -3.13 23.66
C SER A 107 -17.96 -2.44 22.85
N LEU A 108 -18.03 -2.45 21.51
CA LEU A 108 -16.95 -1.95 20.66
C LEU A 108 -16.64 -0.47 20.88
N ASN A 109 -17.65 0.39 21.05
CA ASN A 109 -17.47 1.79 21.41
C ASN A 109 -16.72 1.95 22.75
N TYR A 110 -17.14 1.20 23.78
CA TYR A 110 -16.47 1.17 25.08
C TYR A 110 -15.00 0.75 24.96
N LEU A 111 -14.72 -0.30 24.20
CA LEU A 111 -13.35 -0.79 23.99
C LEU A 111 -12.47 0.24 23.28
N VAL A 112 -12.99 0.99 22.31
CA VAL A 112 -12.25 2.10 21.69
C VAL A 112 -11.87 3.16 22.72
N THR A 113 -12.80 3.58 23.58
CA THR A 113 -12.52 4.56 24.63
C THR A 113 -11.54 4.01 25.68
N LEU A 114 -11.68 2.75 26.09
CA LEU A 114 -10.76 2.07 27.02
C LEU A 114 -9.34 2.02 26.45
N LEU A 115 -9.19 1.49 25.23
CA LEU A 115 -7.90 1.36 24.55
C LEU A 115 -7.27 2.72 24.30
N LYS A 116 -8.04 3.74 23.89
CA LYS A 116 -7.54 5.11 23.76
C LYS A 116 -6.89 5.59 25.06
N ARG A 117 -7.60 5.48 26.19
CA ARG A 117 -7.08 5.91 27.49
C ARG A 117 -5.78 5.17 27.83
N SER A 118 -5.78 3.85 27.73
CA SER A 118 -4.62 3.02 28.06
C SER A 118 -3.42 3.27 27.14
N ILE A 119 -3.65 3.53 25.84
CA ILE A 119 -2.58 3.89 24.91
C ILE A 119 -2.00 5.27 25.24
N LEU A 120 -2.83 6.25 25.61
CA LEU A 120 -2.34 7.58 25.98
C LEU A 120 -1.52 7.54 27.28
N GLU A 121 -1.98 6.79 28.29
CA GLU A 121 -1.21 6.52 29.52
C GLU A 121 0.13 5.84 29.20
N ALA A 122 0.15 4.91 28.24
CA ALA A 122 1.37 4.26 27.78
C ALA A 122 2.34 5.23 27.09
N ILE A 123 1.84 6.16 26.29
CA ILE A 123 2.66 7.21 25.67
C ILE A 123 3.24 8.16 26.73
N GLU A 124 2.44 8.58 27.71
CA GLU A 124 2.89 9.46 28.79
C GLU A 124 3.98 8.81 29.67
N SER A 125 3.84 7.52 29.98
CA SER A 125 4.88 6.76 30.66
C SER A 125 6.17 6.69 29.83
N LEU A 126 6.07 6.39 28.54
CA LEU A 126 7.22 6.37 27.64
C LEU A 126 7.88 7.75 27.49
N GLU A 127 7.12 8.84 27.54
CA GLU A 127 7.63 10.22 27.46
C GLU A 127 8.35 10.66 28.73
N SER A 128 7.75 10.39 29.88
CA SER A 128 8.26 10.81 31.18
C SER A 128 9.45 9.97 31.66
N GLN A 129 9.77 8.86 30.97
CA GLN A 129 10.71 7.82 31.45
C GLN A 129 10.43 7.42 32.91
N SER A 130 9.21 7.65 33.37
CA SER A 130 8.81 7.41 34.74
C SER A 130 8.26 6.01 34.83
N PHE A 131 8.71 5.28 35.85
CA PHE A 131 8.25 3.93 36.18
C PHE A 131 6.73 3.92 36.30
N CYS A 132 6.04 3.48 35.25
CA CYS A 132 4.60 3.27 35.27
C CYS A 132 4.34 1.79 35.04
N VAL A 133 3.66 1.17 36.01
CA VAL A 133 3.06 -0.14 35.83
C VAL A 133 1.75 0.09 35.11
N ILE A 134 1.79 0.09 33.77
CA ILE A 134 0.55 0.08 32.99
C ILE A 134 -0.05 -1.31 33.15
N ARG A 135 -1.30 -1.36 33.58
CA ARG A 135 -2.06 -2.61 33.72
C ARG A 135 -2.53 -3.10 32.35
N THR A 136 -1.61 -3.26 31.40
CA THR A 136 -1.89 -3.72 30.03
C THR A 136 -2.64 -5.06 30.07
N ALA A 137 -2.25 -5.93 31.00
CA ALA A 137 -2.92 -7.21 31.27
C ALA A 137 -4.43 -7.07 31.58
N GLU A 138 -4.84 -6.09 32.38
CA GLU A 138 -6.26 -5.87 32.69
C GLU A 138 -7.03 -5.44 31.43
N VAL A 139 -6.43 -4.57 30.62
CA VAL A 139 -7.02 -4.10 29.36
C VAL A 139 -7.15 -5.22 28.34
N ILE A 140 -6.12 -6.08 28.23
CA ILE A 140 -6.14 -7.27 27.36
C ILE A 140 -7.26 -8.21 27.79
N GLU A 141 -7.41 -8.45 29.09
CA GLU A 141 -8.45 -9.35 29.61
C GLU A 141 -9.87 -8.78 29.38
N GLU A 142 -10.07 -7.48 29.56
CA GLU A 142 -11.33 -6.83 29.19
C GLU A 142 -11.62 -6.95 27.68
N CYS A 143 -10.60 -6.73 26.83
CA CYS A 143 -10.74 -6.91 25.38
C CYS A 143 -11.07 -8.38 25.02
N ARG A 144 -10.42 -9.35 25.67
CA ARG A 144 -10.69 -10.78 25.51
C ARG A 144 -12.15 -11.08 25.84
N ASN A 145 -12.61 -10.64 27.02
CA ASN A 145 -13.97 -10.88 27.50
C ASN A 145 -15.04 -10.32 26.55
N CYS A 146 -14.79 -9.16 25.96
CA CYS A 146 -15.73 -8.55 25.03
C CYS A 146 -15.63 -9.08 23.59
N LEU A 147 -14.44 -9.50 23.11
CA LEU A 147 -14.21 -9.76 21.68
C LEU A 147 -13.97 -11.22 21.31
N GLU A 148 -13.33 -12.01 22.17
CA GLU A 148 -12.80 -13.33 21.79
C GLU A 148 -13.93 -14.25 21.27
N ARG A 149 -15.02 -14.36 22.05
CA ARG A 149 -16.16 -15.20 21.70
C ARG A 149 -16.93 -14.65 20.49
N PRO A 150 -17.32 -13.35 20.44
CA PRO A 150 -17.98 -12.80 19.26
C PRO A 150 -17.18 -12.95 17.95
N MET A 151 -15.86 -12.70 17.99
CA MET A 151 -15.00 -12.84 16.81
C MET A 151 -14.92 -14.29 16.34
N LYS A 152 -14.68 -15.25 17.26
CA LYS A 152 -14.66 -16.68 16.93
C LYS A 152 -15.99 -17.14 16.32
N SER A 153 -17.11 -16.73 16.92
CA SER A 153 -18.45 -17.06 16.42
C SER A 153 -18.69 -16.49 15.02
N PHE A 154 -18.29 -15.24 14.78
CA PHE A 154 -18.46 -14.58 13.49
C PHE A 154 -17.63 -15.24 12.38
N ILE A 155 -16.38 -15.61 12.69
CA ILE A 155 -15.51 -16.33 11.75
C ILE A 155 -16.13 -17.69 11.40
N ALA A 156 -16.54 -18.47 12.40
CA ALA A 156 -17.14 -19.79 12.20
C ALA A 156 -18.46 -19.72 11.41
N GLU A 157 -19.28 -18.69 11.62
CA GLU A 157 -20.51 -18.47 10.85
C GLU A 157 -20.20 -18.18 9.37
N ARG A 158 -19.21 -17.33 9.09
CA ARG A 158 -18.79 -17.04 7.71
C ARG A 158 -18.19 -18.25 7.02
N GLU A 159 -17.47 -19.09 7.74
CA GLU A 159 -16.92 -20.35 7.22
C GLU A 159 -18.04 -21.31 6.86
N ARG A 160 -19.01 -21.54 7.75
CA ARG A 160 -20.20 -22.35 7.47
C ARG A 160 -21.00 -21.83 6.27
N LYS A 161 -21.20 -20.51 6.17
CA LYS A 161 -21.90 -19.91 5.02
C LYS A 161 -21.12 -20.14 3.71
N ARG A 162 -19.80 -19.99 3.73
CA ARG A 162 -18.95 -20.24 2.56
C ARG A 162 -18.99 -21.71 2.14
N GLU A 163 -18.98 -22.64 3.10
CA GLU A 163 -19.11 -24.08 2.83
C GLU A 163 -20.48 -24.39 2.22
N ALA A 164 -21.57 -23.85 2.77
CA ALA A 164 -22.92 -24.02 2.22
C ALA A 164 -23.06 -23.42 0.81
N ASP A 165 -22.50 -22.23 0.56
CA ASP A 165 -22.49 -21.59 -0.76
C ASP A 165 -21.69 -22.46 -1.77
N LEU A 166 -20.56 -23.04 -1.35
CA LEU A 166 -19.75 -23.94 -2.17
C LEU A 166 -20.49 -25.26 -2.48
N GLU A 167 -21.16 -25.87 -1.50
CA GLU A 167 -21.99 -27.05 -1.70
C GLU A 167 -23.14 -26.78 -2.68
N SER A 168 -23.78 -25.60 -2.58
CA SER A 168 -24.83 -25.18 -3.51
C SER A 168 -24.31 -24.99 -4.94
N PHE A 169 -23.08 -24.49 -5.09
CA PHE A 169 -22.42 -24.31 -6.39
C PHE A 169 -21.99 -25.66 -7.01
N VAL A 170 -21.52 -26.60 -6.19
CA VAL A 170 -21.18 -27.97 -6.65
C VAL A 170 -22.43 -28.75 -7.08
N HIS A 171 -23.57 -28.53 -6.41
CA HIS A 171 -24.85 -29.14 -6.80
C HIS A 171 -25.42 -28.57 -8.12
N SER A 172 -25.03 -27.35 -8.50
CA SER A 172 -25.42 -26.70 -9.76
C SER A 172 -24.54 -27.12 -10.95
N THR A 173 -23.30 -27.54 -10.69
CA THR A 173 -22.31 -27.93 -11.72
C THR A 173 -22.35 -29.41 -12.07
N THR A 174 -23.19 -30.22 -11.40
CA THR A 174 -23.27 -31.67 -11.62
C THR A 174 -24.07 -32.08 -12.88
N GLU A 175 -24.66 -31.14 -13.63
CA GLU A 175 -25.35 -31.44 -14.91
C GLU A 175 -24.48 -31.31 -16.18
N ILE A 176 -23.21 -30.92 -16.07
CA ILE A 176 -22.29 -30.85 -17.24
C ILE A 176 -21.10 -31.78 -16.98
N SER A 177 -21.25 -33.04 -17.40
CA SER A 177 -20.17 -34.02 -17.43
C SER A 177 -19.33 -33.83 -18.69
N ASP A 178 -18.13 -33.27 -18.55
CA ASP A 178 -17.00 -33.57 -19.43
C ASP A 178 -15.71 -33.67 -18.59
N PRO A 179 -14.78 -34.58 -18.92
CA PRO A 179 -13.70 -34.95 -18.01
C PRO A 179 -12.53 -33.97 -18.06
N LEU A 180 -12.16 -33.43 -16.89
CA LEU A 180 -10.91 -32.66 -16.71
C LEU A 180 -9.69 -33.60 -16.74
N PRO A 181 -8.52 -33.16 -17.27
CA PRO A 181 -7.30 -33.95 -17.23
C PRO A 181 -6.71 -33.99 -15.80
N THR A 182 -6.08 -35.12 -15.48
CA THR A 182 -5.46 -35.47 -14.20
C THR A 182 -4.39 -34.48 -13.69
N PRO A 183 -4.26 -34.30 -12.36
CA PRO A 183 -3.26 -33.40 -11.78
C PRO A 183 -1.86 -34.02 -11.80
N SER A 184 -0.88 -33.25 -12.25
CA SER A 184 0.55 -33.58 -12.14
C SER A 184 1.12 -33.18 -10.76
N LYS A 185 2.01 -34.04 -10.28
CA LYS A 185 2.68 -34.17 -8.97
C LYS A 185 3.37 -32.89 -8.43
N PRO A 186 3.58 -32.73 -7.09
CA PRO A 186 4.21 -31.53 -6.51
C PRO A 186 5.72 -31.51 -6.75
N LEU A 187 6.26 -30.37 -7.21
CA LEU A 187 7.70 -30.13 -7.30
C LEU A 187 8.18 -29.28 -6.10
N ALA A 188 9.30 -29.71 -5.52
CA ALA A 188 9.90 -29.19 -4.30
C ALA A 188 10.32 -27.71 -4.39
N ALA A 189 10.34 -27.05 -3.22
CA ALA A 189 10.79 -25.69 -3.02
C ALA A 189 12.28 -25.48 -3.39
N PRO A 190 12.65 -24.37 -4.04
CA PRO A 190 14.01 -23.87 -4.01
C PRO A 190 14.14 -22.68 -3.05
N GLU A 191 15.29 -22.66 -2.37
CA GLU A 191 15.76 -21.64 -1.44
C GLU A 191 15.92 -20.25 -2.09
N ALA A 192 15.86 -19.23 -1.24
CA ALA A 192 15.93 -17.82 -1.60
C ALA A 192 17.27 -17.43 -2.29
N PRO A 193 17.25 -16.65 -3.39
CA PRO A 193 18.45 -16.00 -3.90
C PRO A 193 18.59 -14.55 -3.40
N PRO A 194 19.83 -14.03 -3.38
CA PRO A 194 20.17 -12.78 -2.70
C PRO A 194 19.80 -11.55 -3.52
N THR A 195 19.54 -10.45 -2.81
CA THR A 195 19.34 -9.10 -3.32
C THR A 195 20.53 -8.65 -4.17
N ARG A 196 20.30 -8.35 -5.46
CA ARG A 196 21.22 -7.58 -6.31
C ARG A 196 20.47 -6.42 -6.99
N PRO A 197 21.17 -5.30 -7.25
CA PRO A 197 20.55 -4.10 -7.83
C PRO A 197 20.19 -4.35 -9.30
N ILE A 198 18.97 -4.02 -9.68
CA ILE A 198 18.48 -4.18 -11.06
C ILE A 198 19.07 -3.05 -11.91
N MET A 199 20.01 -3.39 -12.79
CA MET A 199 20.25 -2.67 -14.04
C MET A 199 19.40 -3.32 -15.14
N LEU A 200 18.74 -2.51 -15.96
CA LEU A 200 17.78 -2.92 -16.99
C LEU A 200 18.45 -3.70 -18.13
N GLU A 201 18.14 -4.99 -18.24
CA GLU A 201 18.20 -5.76 -19.49
C GLU A 201 16.76 -6.15 -19.89
N GLY A 202 16.40 -5.92 -21.16
CA GLY A 202 15.24 -6.45 -21.89
C GLY A 202 13.90 -6.48 -21.15
N VAL A 203 13.05 -5.46 -21.34
CA VAL A 203 11.62 -5.59 -20.98
C VAL A 203 10.99 -6.60 -21.93
N ASP A 204 10.80 -7.83 -21.47
CA ASP A 204 10.03 -8.85 -22.18
C ASP A 204 8.53 -8.57 -22.03
N ASP A 205 7.85 -8.30 -23.15
CA ASP A 205 6.39 -8.14 -23.22
C ASP A 205 5.63 -9.48 -23.12
N GLY A 206 6.35 -10.60 -22.98
CA GLY A 206 5.80 -11.93 -22.73
C GLY A 206 4.86 -11.97 -21.51
N PRO A 207 3.95 -12.97 -21.44
CA PRO A 207 3.01 -13.09 -20.33
C PRO A 207 3.77 -13.29 -19.01
N GLU A 208 3.55 -12.39 -18.05
CA GLU A 208 4.12 -12.53 -16.71
C GLU A 208 3.21 -13.44 -15.87
N PRO A 209 3.72 -14.55 -15.31
CA PRO A 209 2.93 -15.38 -14.42
C PRO A 209 2.67 -14.64 -13.11
N VAL A 210 1.41 -14.56 -12.69
CA VAL A 210 1.04 -13.98 -11.40
C VAL A 210 1.36 -14.99 -10.29
N ASN A 211 2.52 -14.84 -9.65
CA ASN A 211 2.97 -15.70 -8.57
C ASN A 211 2.86 -14.98 -7.22
N ILE A 212 1.63 -14.80 -6.74
CA ILE A 212 1.38 -14.15 -5.45
C ILE A 212 1.90 -15.06 -4.31
N PRO A 213 2.71 -14.53 -3.37
CA PRO A 213 3.17 -15.31 -2.23
C PRO A 213 2.01 -15.96 -1.48
N ILE A 214 2.16 -17.23 -1.09
CA ILE A 214 1.09 -18.03 -0.45
C ILE A 214 0.49 -17.31 0.77
N GLY A 215 1.33 -16.64 1.57
CA GLY A 215 0.89 -15.84 2.73
C GLY A 215 0.13 -14.54 2.39
N LYS A 216 0.09 -14.12 1.13
CA LYS A 216 -0.53 -12.87 0.65
C LYS A 216 -1.78 -13.09 -0.20
N ILE A 217 -2.14 -14.34 -0.51
CA ILE A 217 -3.37 -14.67 -1.24
C ILE A 217 -4.61 -14.09 -0.52
N GLY A 218 -4.60 -14.08 0.81
CA GLY A 218 -5.70 -13.55 1.63
C GLY A 218 -5.91 -12.04 1.57
N ILE A 219 -4.92 -11.27 1.08
CA ILE A 219 -4.99 -9.80 0.94
C ILE A 219 -5.01 -9.35 -0.53
N LEU A 220 -5.04 -10.31 -1.47
CA LEU A 220 -5.03 -10.02 -2.91
C LEU A 220 -6.26 -9.24 -3.35
N SER A 221 -7.45 -9.61 -2.83
CA SER A 221 -8.70 -8.90 -3.14
C SER A 221 -8.64 -7.45 -2.66
N ASP A 222 -8.15 -7.23 -1.44
CA ASP A 222 -8.01 -5.89 -0.84
C ASP A 222 -7.04 -5.03 -1.67
N PHE A 223 -5.89 -5.60 -2.07
CA PHE A 223 -4.95 -4.92 -2.96
C PHE A 223 -5.60 -4.53 -4.30
N CYS A 224 -6.35 -5.45 -4.93
CA CYS A 224 -6.99 -5.15 -6.21
C CYS A 224 -8.10 -4.09 -6.08
N GLU A 225 -8.85 -4.10 -4.99
CA GLU A 225 -9.89 -3.11 -4.72
C GLU A 225 -9.28 -1.73 -4.43
N GLU A 226 -8.30 -1.65 -3.53
CA GLU A 226 -7.55 -0.42 -3.23
C GLU A 226 -6.87 0.15 -4.48
N SER A 227 -6.28 -0.71 -5.31
CA SER A 227 -5.64 -0.29 -6.55
C SER A 227 -6.65 0.32 -7.52
N ARG A 228 -7.88 -0.22 -7.63
CA ARG A 228 -8.93 0.35 -8.50
C ARG A 228 -9.44 1.69 -7.97
N GLU A 229 -9.65 1.81 -6.66
CA GLU A 229 -10.05 3.08 -6.05
C GLU A 229 -9.00 4.17 -6.28
N ASN A 230 -7.73 3.80 -6.08
CA ASN A 230 -6.60 4.70 -6.29
C ASN A 230 -6.46 5.10 -7.76
N LEU A 231 -6.59 4.14 -8.70
CA LEU A 231 -6.58 4.44 -10.14
C LEU A 231 -7.76 5.30 -10.57
N THR A 232 -8.94 5.12 -9.96
CA THR A 232 -10.10 6.00 -10.20
C THR A 232 -9.80 7.43 -9.76
N LEU A 233 -9.18 7.60 -8.59
CA LEU A 233 -8.77 8.92 -8.09
C LEU A 233 -7.69 9.54 -8.99
N ILE A 234 -6.68 8.76 -9.41
CA ILE A 234 -5.65 9.18 -10.35
C ILE A 234 -6.30 9.68 -11.65
N GLY A 235 -7.23 8.92 -12.23
CA GLY A 235 -7.94 9.31 -13.44
C GLY A 235 -8.70 10.64 -13.30
N GLN A 236 -9.41 10.84 -12.18
CA GLN A 236 -10.09 12.12 -11.89
C GLN A 236 -9.10 13.28 -11.80
N ARG A 237 -7.97 13.09 -11.12
CA ARG A 237 -6.93 14.11 -10.99
C ARG A 237 -6.23 14.41 -12.31
N LEU A 238 -6.04 13.41 -13.18
CA LEU A 238 -5.48 13.62 -14.52
C LEU A 238 -6.37 14.54 -15.37
N VAL A 239 -7.70 14.40 -15.27
CA VAL A 239 -8.65 15.31 -15.94
C VAL A 239 -8.52 16.73 -15.39
N GLU A 240 -8.43 16.89 -14.07
CA GLU A 240 -8.24 18.21 -13.46
C GLU A 240 -6.92 18.86 -13.92
N MET A 241 -5.85 18.06 -14.07
CA MET A 241 -4.51 18.51 -14.45
C MET A 241 -4.46 19.22 -15.81
N GLU A 242 -5.37 18.91 -16.75
CA GLU A 242 -5.45 19.62 -18.04
C GLU A 242 -5.98 21.04 -17.94
N THR A 243 -6.77 21.32 -16.89
CA THR A 243 -7.60 22.53 -16.82
C THR A 243 -7.07 23.58 -15.83
N VAL A 244 -6.17 23.17 -14.92
CA VAL A 244 -5.66 24.03 -13.85
C VAL A 244 -4.43 24.84 -14.25
N SER A 245 -4.39 26.10 -13.83
CA SER A 245 -3.24 27.00 -14.07
C SER A 245 -2.00 26.65 -13.24
N ASP A 246 -2.19 26.03 -12.08
CA ASP A 246 -1.13 25.52 -11.20
C ASP A 246 -1.42 24.04 -10.87
N PRO A 247 -0.73 23.09 -11.54
CA PRO A 247 -0.97 21.67 -11.34
C PRO A 247 -0.29 21.09 -10.10
N THR A 248 0.42 21.89 -9.28
CA THR A 248 1.26 21.37 -8.18
C THR A 248 0.50 20.49 -7.20
N THR A 249 -0.71 20.89 -6.79
CA THR A 249 -1.54 20.10 -5.86
C THR A 249 -2.03 18.81 -6.51
N VAL A 250 -2.49 18.89 -7.76
CA VAL A 250 -3.00 17.76 -8.55
C VAL A 250 -1.90 16.72 -8.80
N VAL A 251 -0.70 17.16 -9.18
CA VAL A 251 0.47 16.30 -9.40
C VAL A 251 0.90 15.62 -8.09
N ASN A 252 0.83 16.31 -6.96
CA ASN A 252 1.14 15.71 -5.65
C ASN A 252 0.15 14.60 -5.26
N ASP A 253 -1.15 14.79 -5.55
CA ASP A 253 -2.17 13.78 -5.31
C ASP A 253 -1.96 12.54 -6.20
N ILE A 254 -1.72 12.75 -7.51
CA ILE A 254 -1.41 11.66 -8.45
C ILE A 254 -0.14 10.91 -8.02
N PHE A 255 0.92 11.64 -7.65
CA PHE A 255 2.17 11.03 -7.18
C PHE A 255 1.95 10.12 -5.97
N ARG A 256 1.16 10.55 -4.98
CA ARG A 256 0.85 9.73 -3.79
C ARG A 256 0.08 8.48 -4.17
N GLY A 257 -0.87 8.60 -5.10
CA GLY A 257 -1.61 7.48 -5.64
C GLY A 257 -0.69 6.45 -6.29
N VAL A 258 0.16 6.90 -7.22
CA VAL A 258 1.12 6.05 -7.94
C VAL A 258 2.15 5.43 -6.99
N HIS A 259 2.68 6.17 -6.02
CA HIS A 259 3.62 5.65 -5.02
C HIS A 259 3.01 4.53 -4.17
N THR A 260 1.75 4.70 -3.77
CA THR A 260 0.99 3.67 -3.04
C THR A 260 0.79 2.43 -3.91
N LEU A 261 0.43 2.61 -5.17
CA LEU A 261 0.26 1.52 -6.13
C LEU A 261 1.58 0.76 -6.37
N LYS A 262 2.72 1.46 -6.50
CA LYS A 262 4.06 0.86 -6.62
C LYS A 262 4.39 -0.01 -5.40
N ALA A 263 4.14 0.51 -4.20
CA ALA A 263 4.38 -0.23 -2.95
C ALA A 263 3.52 -1.49 -2.87
N GLY A 264 2.23 -1.40 -3.23
CA GLY A 264 1.33 -2.55 -3.32
C GLY A 264 1.78 -3.57 -4.34
N ALA A 265 2.17 -3.13 -5.54
CA ALA A 265 2.69 -4.00 -6.60
C ALA A 265 3.92 -4.80 -6.16
N ARG A 266 4.89 -4.12 -5.53
CA ARG A 266 6.08 -4.75 -4.95
C ARG A 266 5.71 -5.75 -3.87
N MET A 267 4.77 -5.39 -3.00
CA MET A 267 4.28 -6.29 -1.94
C MET A 267 3.68 -7.55 -2.55
N MET A 268 2.91 -7.43 -3.63
CA MET A 268 2.26 -8.54 -4.31
C MET A 268 3.17 -9.27 -5.31
N GLN A 269 4.42 -8.80 -5.47
CA GLN A 269 5.41 -9.32 -6.43
C GLN A 269 4.91 -9.29 -7.88
N VAL A 270 4.20 -8.21 -8.24
CA VAL A 270 3.71 -7.99 -9.60
C VAL A 270 4.66 -7.06 -10.34
N GLY A 271 5.60 -7.65 -11.08
CA GLY A 271 6.76 -6.96 -11.64
C GLY A 271 6.42 -5.93 -12.71
N LYS A 272 5.57 -6.27 -13.70
CA LYS A 272 5.14 -5.30 -14.72
C LYS A 272 4.40 -4.10 -14.13
N LEU A 273 3.55 -4.35 -13.14
CA LEU A 273 2.79 -3.30 -12.46
C LEU A 273 3.71 -2.40 -11.63
N GLU A 274 4.68 -2.97 -10.90
CA GLU A 274 5.70 -2.21 -10.18
C GLU A 274 6.55 -1.35 -11.11
N LYS A 275 7.01 -1.90 -12.25
CA LYS A 275 7.84 -1.19 -13.22
C LYS A 275 7.13 0.03 -13.81
N LEU A 276 5.89 -0.14 -14.26
CA LEU A 276 5.14 0.98 -14.86
C LEU A 276 4.80 2.05 -13.81
N ALA A 277 4.40 1.65 -12.59
CA ALA A 277 4.15 2.60 -11.51
C ALA A 277 5.43 3.37 -11.11
N HIS A 278 6.59 2.71 -11.14
CA HIS A 278 7.86 3.37 -10.87
C HIS A 278 8.22 4.44 -11.91
N GLU A 279 8.10 4.15 -13.21
CA GLU A 279 8.39 5.15 -14.26
C GLU A 279 7.42 6.34 -14.19
N LEU A 280 6.14 6.10 -13.88
CA LEU A 280 5.18 7.17 -13.63
C LEU A 280 5.59 8.05 -12.44
N GLU A 281 6.04 7.43 -11.34
CA GLU A 281 6.52 8.15 -10.16
C GLU A 281 7.72 9.05 -10.50
N THR A 282 8.66 8.56 -11.32
CA THR A 282 9.82 9.34 -11.78
C THR A 282 9.40 10.55 -12.60
N VAL A 283 8.50 10.36 -13.56
CA VAL A 283 8.00 11.47 -14.40
C VAL A 283 7.27 12.52 -13.55
N LEU A 284 6.41 12.08 -12.63
CA LEU A 284 5.67 12.98 -11.73
C LEU A 284 6.61 13.72 -10.76
N ASP A 285 7.68 13.08 -10.29
CA ASP A 285 8.70 13.73 -9.45
C ASP A 285 9.44 14.85 -10.20
N ASP A 286 9.76 14.64 -11.48
CA ASP A 286 10.39 15.67 -12.30
C ASP A 286 9.47 16.89 -12.53
N ILE A 287 8.15 16.67 -12.67
CA ILE A 287 7.16 17.75 -12.71
C ILE A 287 7.13 18.49 -11.37
N ARG A 288 7.07 17.77 -10.24
CA ARG A 288 7.04 18.37 -8.88
C ARG A 288 8.27 19.22 -8.57
N ARG A 289 9.42 18.84 -9.13
CA ARG A 289 10.69 19.57 -8.98
C ARG A 289 10.83 20.72 -9.98
N ASN A 290 9.78 21.05 -10.73
CA ASN A 290 9.77 22.06 -11.78
C ASN A 290 10.84 21.83 -12.87
N LYS A 291 11.30 20.59 -13.04
CA LYS A 291 12.24 20.25 -14.12
C LYS A 291 11.53 20.09 -15.45
N LYS A 292 10.21 19.86 -15.43
CA LYS A 292 9.41 19.63 -16.63
C LYS A 292 8.03 20.30 -16.53
N PRO A 293 7.59 21.04 -17.56
CA PRO A 293 6.24 21.56 -17.62
C PRO A 293 5.23 20.44 -17.92
N VAL A 294 3.99 20.63 -17.44
CA VAL A 294 2.86 19.79 -17.85
C VAL A 294 2.47 20.15 -19.28
N SER A 295 2.51 19.18 -20.20
CA SER A 295 2.07 19.32 -21.59
C SER A 295 0.93 18.33 -21.87
N SER A 296 0.09 18.62 -22.87
CA SER A 296 -1.01 17.71 -23.27
C SER A 296 -0.50 16.32 -23.64
N GLU A 297 0.61 16.22 -24.37
CA GLU A 297 1.26 14.93 -24.71
C GLU A 297 1.68 14.13 -23.46
N LEU A 298 2.10 14.82 -22.40
CA LEU A 298 2.44 14.19 -21.14
C LEU A 298 1.19 13.68 -20.43
N VAL A 299 0.11 14.47 -20.39
CA VAL A 299 -1.15 14.05 -19.78
C VAL A 299 -1.73 12.82 -20.49
N ASP A 300 -1.75 12.81 -21.83
CA ASP A 300 -2.19 11.66 -22.64
C ASP A 300 -1.42 10.38 -22.29
N LEU A 301 -0.11 10.51 -22.10
CA LEU A 301 0.73 9.38 -21.73
C LEU A 301 0.49 8.91 -20.29
N LEU A 302 0.21 9.82 -19.37
CA LEU A 302 -0.18 9.48 -18.00
C LEU A 302 -1.53 8.75 -17.98
N PHE A 303 -2.50 9.13 -18.82
CA PHE A 303 -3.75 8.39 -19.01
C PHE A 303 -3.49 6.99 -19.58
N ALA A 304 -2.72 6.88 -20.66
CA ALA A 304 -2.41 5.58 -21.28
C ALA A 304 -1.72 4.62 -20.29
N ALA A 305 -0.85 5.15 -19.43
CA ALA A 305 -0.21 4.39 -18.36
C ALA A 305 -1.20 4.00 -17.25
N SER A 306 -2.10 4.91 -16.84
CA SER A 306 -3.17 4.61 -15.87
C SER A 306 -4.09 3.49 -16.37
N ASP A 307 -4.49 3.53 -17.65
CA ASP A 307 -5.32 2.49 -18.27
C ASP A 307 -4.60 1.14 -18.34
N ALA A 308 -3.28 1.15 -18.57
CA ALA A 308 -2.47 -0.06 -18.53
C ALA A 308 -2.36 -0.63 -17.11
N LEU A 309 -2.20 0.21 -16.09
CA LEU A 309 -2.22 -0.20 -14.70
C LEU A 309 -3.57 -0.83 -14.33
N GLU A 310 -4.69 -0.21 -14.71
CA GLU A 310 -6.03 -0.73 -14.44
C GLU A 310 -6.26 -2.10 -15.07
N ARG A 311 -5.86 -2.28 -16.34
CA ARG A 311 -5.92 -3.58 -17.02
C ARG A 311 -5.09 -4.65 -16.29
N MET A 312 -3.86 -4.32 -15.87
CA MET A 312 -3.03 -5.25 -15.10
C MET A 312 -3.64 -5.61 -13.74
N VAL A 313 -4.25 -4.66 -13.03
CA VAL A 313 -5.00 -4.95 -11.79
C VAL A 313 -6.16 -5.92 -12.04
N GLY A 314 -6.87 -5.75 -13.17
CA GLY A 314 -7.90 -6.69 -13.62
C GLY A 314 -7.37 -8.09 -13.89
N GLU A 315 -6.24 -8.21 -14.59
CA GLU A 315 -5.56 -9.48 -14.88
C GLU A 315 -5.10 -10.20 -13.60
N VAL A 316 -4.55 -9.43 -12.65
CA VAL A 316 -4.15 -9.93 -11.31
C VAL A 316 -5.36 -10.41 -10.52
N ALA A 317 -6.47 -9.66 -10.53
CA ALA A 317 -7.71 -10.05 -9.85
C ALA A 317 -8.31 -11.34 -10.43
N ALA A 318 -8.19 -11.55 -11.75
CA ALA A 318 -8.58 -12.78 -12.43
C ALA A 318 -7.64 -13.96 -12.14
N LYS A 319 -6.52 -13.75 -11.42
CA LYS A 319 -5.46 -14.72 -11.15
C LYS A 319 -4.87 -15.34 -12.42
N GLY A 320 -5.00 -14.65 -13.55
CA GLY A 320 -4.43 -15.04 -14.83
C GLY A 320 -3.04 -14.42 -15.06
N PRO A 321 -2.29 -14.86 -16.08
CA PRO A 321 -1.04 -14.20 -16.44
C PRO A 321 -1.29 -12.77 -16.93
N ILE A 322 -0.38 -11.86 -16.61
CA ILE A 322 -0.43 -10.46 -17.06
C ILE A 322 0.04 -10.39 -18.51
N ARG A 323 -0.92 -10.14 -19.40
CA ARG A 323 -0.72 -10.05 -20.85
C ARG A 323 -0.60 -8.61 -21.32
N THR A 324 -0.96 -7.65 -20.48
CA THR A 324 -0.79 -6.22 -20.77
C THR A 324 0.66 -5.94 -21.15
N LYS A 325 0.83 -5.33 -22.33
CA LYS A 325 2.11 -4.87 -22.86
C LYS A 325 2.38 -3.48 -22.33
N ILE A 326 3.52 -3.29 -21.69
CA ILE A 326 3.91 -2.01 -21.08
C ILE A 326 5.12 -1.40 -21.78
N THR A 327 5.87 -2.16 -22.57
CA THR A 327 7.09 -1.70 -23.24
C THR A 327 6.88 -0.42 -24.08
N PRO A 328 5.82 -0.29 -24.89
CA PRO A 328 5.60 0.94 -25.66
C PRO A 328 5.38 2.17 -24.78
N ILE A 329 4.69 2.00 -23.64
CA ILE A 329 4.39 3.09 -22.70
C ILE A 329 5.65 3.46 -21.93
N LEU A 330 6.41 2.48 -21.45
CA LEU A 330 7.70 2.69 -20.77
C LEU A 330 8.67 3.46 -21.66
N LEU A 331 8.81 3.05 -22.93
CA LEU A 331 9.70 3.75 -23.87
C LEU A 331 9.26 5.20 -24.10
N SER A 332 7.96 5.46 -24.23
CA SER A 332 7.44 6.82 -24.37
C SER A 332 7.67 7.66 -23.11
N LEU A 333 7.47 7.07 -21.92
CA LEU A 333 7.72 7.75 -20.63
C LEU A 333 9.21 8.08 -20.50
N GLN A 334 10.09 7.12 -20.80
CA GLN A 334 11.53 7.32 -20.73
C GLN A 334 12.07 8.33 -21.74
N LYS A 335 11.57 8.33 -22.98
CA LYS A 335 11.90 9.38 -23.98
C LYS A 335 11.55 10.78 -23.45
N LEU A 336 10.45 10.87 -22.73
CA LEU A 336 10.04 12.11 -22.07
C LEU A 336 10.91 12.43 -20.85
N THR A 337 11.36 11.44 -20.06
CA THR A 337 12.21 11.64 -18.87
C THR A 337 13.66 12.00 -19.23
N LEU A 338 14.22 11.38 -20.28
CA LEU A 338 15.62 11.57 -20.71
C LEU A 338 15.83 12.86 -21.54
N GLY A 339 14.75 13.55 -21.93
CA GLY A 339 14.79 14.54 -22.99
C GLY A 339 15.04 13.86 -24.34
N ALA A 340 14.66 14.50 -25.44
CA ALA A 340 15.08 14.03 -26.75
C ALA A 340 16.60 13.75 -26.74
N PRO A 341 17.10 12.70 -27.43
CA PRO A 341 18.50 12.71 -27.79
C PRO A 341 18.74 14.07 -28.44
N GLN A 342 19.73 14.80 -27.95
CA GLN A 342 20.28 15.87 -28.76
C GLN A 342 20.46 15.27 -30.14
N SER A 343 19.82 15.91 -31.12
CA SER A 343 20.08 15.67 -32.53
C SER A 343 21.54 15.31 -32.66
N GLU A 344 21.79 14.16 -33.28
CA GLU A 344 23.08 13.87 -33.89
C GLU A 344 23.67 15.19 -34.36
N GLU A 345 24.82 15.57 -33.78
CA GLU A 345 25.67 16.57 -34.40
C GLU A 345 25.90 16.05 -35.82
N GLU A 346 25.13 16.61 -36.75
CA GLU A 346 25.51 16.66 -38.14
C GLU A 346 26.92 17.25 -38.11
N PRO A 347 27.97 16.52 -38.52
CA PRO A 347 29.31 17.03 -38.39
C PRO A 347 29.41 18.25 -39.30
N GLU A 348 29.50 19.45 -38.70
CA GLU A 348 29.97 20.64 -39.39
C GLU A 348 31.40 20.35 -39.86
N ILE A 349 31.51 19.93 -41.12
CA ILE A 349 32.77 19.87 -41.84
C ILE A 349 33.21 21.32 -42.05
N SER A 350 34.01 21.82 -41.13
CA SER A 350 34.71 23.10 -41.23
C SER A 350 35.84 22.99 -42.26
N ASP A 351 35.50 23.13 -43.54
CA ASP A 351 36.46 23.46 -44.60
C ASP A 351 36.57 24.99 -44.72
N LYS A 352 37.34 25.61 -43.82
CA LYS A 352 37.97 26.90 -44.12
C LYS A 352 39.28 26.66 -44.88
N VAL A 353 39.16 26.47 -46.20
CA VAL A 353 40.27 26.75 -47.12
C VAL A 353 40.29 28.27 -47.35
N THR A 354 41.14 28.95 -46.59
CA THR A 354 41.55 30.33 -46.89
C THR A 354 42.43 30.31 -48.15
N LEU A 355 41.85 30.65 -49.30
CA LEU A 355 42.59 31.02 -50.50
C LEU A 355 43.12 32.45 -50.32
N THR A 356 44.32 32.56 -49.77
CA THR A 356 45.13 33.79 -49.80
C THR A 356 45.70 33.95 -51.20
N VAL A 357 45.13 34.85 -52.00
CA VAL A 357 45.76 35.29 -53.26
C VAL A 357 46.79 36.37 -52.90
N ALA A 358 48.05 36.09 -53.22
CA ALA A 358 49.20 36.97 -52.98
C ALA A 358 49.13 38.26 -53.82
N PRO A 359 49.69 39.38 -53.32
CA PRO A 359 49.91 40.58 -54.14
C PRO A 359 51.13 40.40 -55.05
N THR A 360 50.93 40.68 -56.33
CA THR A 360 51.97 40.78 -57.37
C THR A 360 52.83 42.03 -57.14
N VAL A 361 54.15 41.85 -57.10
CA VAL A 361 55.16 42.91 -57.20
C VAL A 361 55.64 42.99 -58.64
N THR A 362 55.43 44.15 -59.27
CA THR A 362 56.10 44.78 -60.45
C THR A 362 55.31 46.07 -60.68
N GLU A 363 55.82 47.30 -60.68
CA GLU A 363 57.13 47.93 -60.91
C GLU A 363 57.30 49.15 -59.99
#